data_AF-A0A832YN39-F1
#
_entry.id   AF-A0A832YN39-F1
#
_cell.length_a   1.000
_cell.length_b   1.000
_cell.length_c   1.000
_cell.angle_alpha   90.00
_cell.angle_beta   90.00
_cell.angle_gamma   90.00
#
_symmetry.space_group_name_H-M   'P 1'
#
loop_
_entity.id
_entity.type
_entity.pdbx_description
1 polymer ?
#
loop_
_entity_poly.entity_id
_entity_poly.type
_entity_poly.pdbx_seq_one_letter_code
_entity_poly.pdbx_strand_id
1 'polypeptide(L)' 'MNSLRSMSGHRSIDEMLMTLVKEHKMQKLQGVTDELRAKIDELSGIDAEVLIQRLSLCPFPI' A
#
# COMPACT_ATOMS: atom_id res chain seq x y z
N MET A 1 -2.47 23.44 -39.12
CA MET A 1 -3.79 22.94 -38.70
C MET A 1 -3.69 21.47 -38.33
N ASN A 2 -3.29 21.22 -37.08
CA ASN A 2 -3.54 20.05 -36.23
C ASN A 2 -3.90 18.70 -36.88
N SER A 3 -2.90 17.97 -37.40
CA SER A 3 -3.01 16.51 -37.62
C SER A 3 -3.10 15.71 -36.30
N LEU A 4 -2.93 16.35 -35.15
CA LEU A 4 -3.13 15.74 -33.82
C LEU A 4 -4.55 15.88 -33.28
N ARG A 5 -5.46 16.58 -34.00
CA ARG A 5 -6.89 16.67 -33.66
C ARG A 5 -7.77 15.69 -34.44
N SER A 6 -7.20 14.98 -35.43
CA SER A 6 -7.92 14.08 -36.32
C SER A 6 -7.58 12.61 -36.10
N MET A 7 -7.66 12.15 -34.85
CA MET A 7 -7.78 10.71 -34.57
C MET A 7 -9.08 10.47 -33.81
N SER A 8 -10.12 10.25 -34.59
CA SER A 8 -11.49 9.88 -34.24
C SER A 8 -11.62 8.50 -33.55
N GLY A 9 -10.67 8.12 -32.68
CA GLY A 9 -10.71 6.82 -32.02
C GLY A 9 -9.71 6.58 -30.90
N HIS A 10 -8.74 7.49 -30.69
CA HIS A 10 -7.77 7.36 -29.61
C HIS A 10 -8.00 8.50 -28.62
N ARG A 11 -8.38 8.15 -27.38
CA ARG A 11 -8.36 9.03 -26.21
C ARG A 11 -7.14 9.94 -26.31
N SER A 12 -7.35 11.25 -26.13
CA SER A 12 -6.28 12.25 -26.21
C SER A 12 -5.07 11.77 -25.40
N ILE A 13 -3.84 12.01 -25.86
CA ILE A 13 -2.61 11.62 -25.15
C ILE A 13 -2.66 12.11 -23.69
N ASP A 14 -3.22 13.29 -23.46
CA ASP A 14 -3.43 13.85 -22.12
C ASP A 14 -4.34 12.98 -21.25
N GLU A 15 -5.39 12.40 -21.82
CA GLU A 15 -6.33 11.53 -21.11
C GLU A 15 -5.68 10.17 -20.78
N MET A 16 -4.83 9.66 -21.66
CA MET A 16 -4.02 8.47 -21.40
C MET A 16 -3.01 8.71 -20.26
N LEU A 17 -2.30 9.85 -20.29
CA LEU A 17 -1.35 10.24 -19.25
C LEU A 17 -2.05 10.43 -17.89
N MET A 18 -3.22 11.05 -17.88
CA MET A 18 -4.02 11.20 -16.65
C MET A 18 -4.48 9.86 -16.09
N THR A 19 -4.85 8.91 -16.96
CA THR A 19 -5.23 7.55 -16.55
C THR A 19 -4.04 6.82 -15.91
N LEU A 20 -2.87 6.85 -16.56
CA LEU A 20 -1.64 6.23 -16.05
C LEU A 20 -1.21 6.79 -14.69
N VAL A 21 -1.23 8.11 -14.53
CA VAL A 21 -0.89 8.76 -13.25
C VAL A 21 -1.88 8.37 -12.15
N LYS A 22 -3.18 8.28 -12.49
CA LYS A 22 -4.21 7.86 -11.54
C LYS A 22 -4.03 6.41 -11.10
N GLU A 23 -3.80 5.50 -12.04
CA GLU A 23 -3.55 4.08 -11.75
C GLU A 23 -2.30 3.89 -10.88
N HIS A 24 -1.20 4.57 -11.21
CA HIS A 24 0.03 4.51 -10.41
C HIS A 24 -0.19 5.00 -8.97
N LYS A 25 -0.93 6.10 -8.79
CA LYS A 25 -1.29 6.60 -7.46
C LYS A 25 -2.15 5.60 -6.68
N MET A 26 -3.13 4.96 -7.35
CA MET A 26 -3.99 3.95 -6.71
C MET A 26 -3.20 2.71 -6.29
N GLN A 27 -2.31 2.20 -7.14
CA GLN A 27 -1.44 1.06 -6.82
C GLN A 27 -0.54 1.36 -5.62
N LYS A 28 0.04 2.57 -5.56
CA LYS A 28 0.88 2.99 -4.43
C LYS A 28 0.10 3.07 -3.12
N LEU A 29 -1.15 3.57 -3.16
CA LEU A 29 -2.01 3.65 -1.97
C LEU A 29 -2.48 2.26 -1.48
N GLN A 30 -2.73 1.33 -2.41
CA GLN A 30 -3.05 -0.06 -2.07
C GLN A 30 -1.87 -0.74 -1.36
N GLY A 31 -0.64 -0.61 -1.89
CA GLY A 31 0.54 -1.21 -1.29
C GLY A 31 0.80 -0.75 0.16
N VAL A 32 0.64 0.54 0.45
CA VAL A 32 0.83 1.07 1.81
C VAL A 32 -0.24 0.56 2.79
N THR A 33 -1.48 0.36 2.31
CA THR A 33 -2.57 -0.17 3.14
C THR A 33 -2.36 -1.64 3.45
N ASP A 34 -1.88 -2.41 2.48
CA ASP A 34 -1.59 -3.84 2.66
C ASP A 34 -0.37 -4.06 3.55
N GLU A 35 0.67 -3.23 3.43
CA GLU A 35 1.82 -3.26 4.34
C GLU A 35 1.41 -2.95 5.79
N LEU A 36 0.56 -1.94 5.99
CA LEU A 36 0.03 -1.60 7.30
C LEU A 36 -0.83 -2.74 7.87
N ARG A 37 -1.67 -3.37 7.04
CA ARG A 37 -2.47 -4.54 7.46
C ARG A 37 -1.58 -5.72 7.85
N ALA A 38 -0.55 -6.02 7.07
CA ALA A 38 0.41 -7.07 7.39
C ALA A 38 1.13 -6.82 8.72
N LYS A 39 1.50 -5.56 9.01
CA LYS A 39 2.11 -5.17 10.30
C LYS A 39 1.13 -5.31 11.47
N ILE A 40 -0.15 -4.97 11.27
CA ILE A 40 -1.19 -5.17 12.29
C ILE A 40 -1.42 -6.66 12.53
N ASP A 41 -1.46 -7.49 11.50
CA ASP A 41 -1.62 -8.94 11.62
C ASP A 41 -0.42 -9.58 12.33
N GLU A 42 0.82 -9.17 12.01
CA GLU A 42 2.04 -9.56 12.74
C GLU A 42 1.95 -9.25 14.24
N LEU A 43 1.38 -8.10 14.61
CA LEU A 43 1.20 -7.69 16.00
C LEU A 43 0.03 -8.41 16.68
N SER A 44 -1.03 -8.75 15.94
CA SER A 44 -2.22 -9.42 16.47
C SER A 44 -1.95 -10.83 16.98
N GLY A 45 -0.88 -11.48 16.52
CA GLY A 45 -0.43 -12.79 16.99
C GLY A 45 0.39 -12.75 18.28
N ILE A 46 0.74 -11.55 18.78
CA ILE A 46 1.51 -11.37 20.01
C ILE A 46 0.54 -10.92 21.10
N ASP A 47 -0.03 -11.89 21.81
CA ASP A 47 -0.78 -11.62 23.04
C ASP A 47 0.16 -11.00 24.07
N ALA A 48 -0.12 -9.75 24.45
CA ALA A 48 0.69 -8.98 25.38
C ALA A 48 0.83 -9.71 26.72
N GLU A 49 -0.21 -10.42 27.17
CA GLU A 49 -0.21 -11.21 28.39
C GLU A 49 0.75 -12.41 28.29
N VAL A 50 0.82 -13.06 27.13
CA VAL A 50 1.76 -14.16 26.87
C VAL A 50 3.20 -13.64 26.81
N LEU A 51 3.41 -12.45 26.23
CA LEU A 51 4.73 -11.82 26.20
C LEU A 51 5.20 -11.43 27.60
N ILE A 52 4.32 -10.86 28.43
CA ILE A 52 4.59 -10.52 29.82
C ILE A 52 4.92 -11.77 30.64
N GLN A 53 4.16 -12.86 30.47
CA GLN A 53 4.47 -14.14 31.11
C GLN A 53 5.87 -14.64 30.72
N ARG A 54 6.22 -14.62 29.43
CA ARG A 54 7.56 -15.07 28.99
C ARG A 54 8.67 -14.18 29.52
N LEU A 55 8.49 -12.86 29.52
CA LEU A 55 9.45 -11.91 30.09
C LEU A 55 9.59 -12.09 31.61
N SER A 56 8.51 -12.39 32.32
CA SER A 56 8.55 -12.67 33.76
C SER A 56 9.28 -13.98 34.10
N LEU A 57 9.41 -14.89 33.13
CA LEU A 57 10.15 -16.15 33.23
C LEU A 57 11.60 -16.04 32.75
N CYS A 58 12.02 -14.89 32.22
CA CYS A 58 13.40 -14.70 31.80
C CYS A 58 14.33 -14.67 33.02
N PRO A 59 15.44 -15.45 33.00
CA PRO A 59 16.39 -15.52 34.11
C PRO A 59 17.30 -14.28 34.22
N PHE A 60 17.07 -13.26 33.38
CA PHE A 60 17.83 -12.03 33.34
C PHE A 60 16.94 -10.88 33.81
N PRO A 61 17.33 -10.11 34.85
CA PRO A 61 16.57 -8.95 35.29
C PRO A 61 16.60 -7.85 34.22
N ILE A 62 15.47 -7.13 34.11
CA ILE A 62 15.27 -5.95 33.25
C ILE A 62 16.02 -4.75 33.85
#